data_AF-A0A7S1D7C7-F1
#
_entry.id   AF-A0A7S1D7C7-F1
#
_cell.length_a   1.000
_cell.length_b   1.000
_cell.length_c   1.000
_cell.angle_alpha   90.00
_cell.angle_beta   90.00
_cell.angle_gamma   90.00
#
_symmetry.space_group_name_H-M   'P 1'
#
loop_
_entity.id
_entity.type
_entity.pdbx_description
1 polymer ?
#
loop_
_entity_poly.entity_id
_entity_poly.type
_entity_poly.pdbx_seq_one_letter_code
_entity_poly.pdbx_strand_id
1 'polypeptide(L)'
;MRKSAMSIFATCLEKQPGSLDLATFMPVLAKALADLEDVQLQAHQIVVTMSQRHPTYLVAAVDDFVPAFETMFMDKTIKRKTANKTGTELERAKEWIKSGLRALLAMSRLEGVLNNRRFSTLVDRVKGDQKFRPMLDAVEDER
;
A
#
# COMPACT_ATOMS: atom_id res chain seq x y z
N MET A 1 0.04 15.85 12.69
CA MET A 1 -1.43 15.68 12.69
C MET A 1 -1.93 14.64 11.68
N ARG A 2 -1.46 14.60 10.42
CA ARG A 2 -1.92 13.63 9.40
C ARG A 2 -1.77 12.16 9.81
N LYS A 3 -0.59 11.76 10.30
CA LYS A 3 -0.36 10.41 10.85
C LYS A 3 -1.35 10.07 11.98
N SER A 4 -1.52 10.97 12.95
CA SER A 4 -2.46 10.78 14.05
C SER A 4 -3.89 10.58 13.56
N ALA A 5 -4.33 11.34 12.54
CA ALA A 5 -5.64 11.14 11.92
C ALA A 5 -5.79 9.76 11.27
N MET A 6 -4.76 9.27 10.56
CA MET A 6 -4.77 7.91 10.00
C MET A 6 -4.80 6.84 11.09
N SER A 7 -4.12 7.07 12.21
CA SER A 7 -4.15 6.16 13.37
C SER A 7 -5.52 6.07 14.03
N ILE A 8 -6.19 7.21 14.17
CA ILE A 8 -7.56 7.26 14.68
C ILE A 8 -8.49 6.53 13.72
N PHE A 9 -8.38 6.79 12.41
CA PHE A 9 -9.17 6.10 11.41
C PHE A 9 -8.96 4.58 11.46
N ALA A 10 -7.71 4.12 11.50
CA ALA A 10 -7.39 2.68 11.61
C ALA A 10 -8.05 2.06 12.85
N THR A 11 -8.00 2.77 13.99
CA THR A 11 -8.65 2.32 15.23
C THR A 11 -10.18 2.25 15.09
N CYS A 12 -10.79 3.25 14.45
CA CYS A 12 -12.23 3.27 14.19
C CYS A 12 -12.63 2.16 13.21
N LEU A 13 -11.82 1.91 12.19
CA LEU A 13 -12.05 0.83 11.22
C LEU A 13 -12.07 -0.52 11.94
N GLU A 14 -11.17 -0.73 12.89
CA GLU A 14 -11.12 -1.94 13.72
C GLU A 14 -12.32 -2.06 14.66
N LYS A 15 -12.57 -1.01 15.47
CA LYS A 15 -13.49 -1.08 16.61
C LYS A 15 -14.93 -0.74 16.27
N GLN A 16 -15.16 0.14 15.29
CA GLN A 16 -16.49 0.66 14.95
C GLN A 16 -16.58 1.02 13.45
N PRO A 17 -16.45 0.03 12.53
CA PRO A 17 -16.48 0.32 11.10
C PRO A 17 -17.79 0.95 10.63
N GLY A 18 -18.92 0.65 11.31
CA GLY A 18 -20.23 1.20 10.98
C GLY A 18 -20.40 2.70 11.25
N SER A 19 -19.46 3.35 11.96
CA SER A 19 -19.47 4.80 12.14
C SER A 19 -18.62 5.55 11.10
N LEU A 20 -18.05 4.84 10.12
CA LEU A 20 -17.19 5.41 9.10
C LEU A 20 -17.90 5.47 7.75
N ASP A 21 -17.83 6.63 7.12
CA ASP A 21 -18.12 6.74 5.69
C ASP A 21 -16.87 6.33 4.90
N LEU A 22 -16.80 5.04 4.55
CA LEU A 22 -15.68 4.47 3.81
C LEU A 22 -15.58 5.02 2.39
N ALA A 23 -16.71 5.37 1.76
CA ALA A 23 -16.70 5.94 0.40
C ALA A 23 -16.03 7.31 0.40
N THR A 24 -16.41 8.18 1.35
CA THR A 24 -15.78 9.50 1.52
C THR A 24 -14.31 9.41 1.95
N PHE A 25 -13.93 8.30 2.60
CA PHE A 25 -12.54 8.09 3.00
C PHE A 25 -11.61 7.68 1.84
N MET A 26 -12.10 7.06 0.76
CA MET A 26 -11.23 6.53 -0.31
C MET A 26 -10.31 7.59 -0.93
N PRO A 27 -10.78 8.82 -1.26
CA PRO A 27 -9.89 9.87 -1.77
C PRO A 27 -8.85 10.35 -0.74
N VAL A 28 -9.15 10.24 0.56
CA VAL A 28 -8.20 10.57 1.64
C VAL A 28 -7.13 9.49 1.73
N LEU A 29 -7.52 8.22 1.67
CA LEU A 29 -6.59 7.09 1.64
C LEU A 29 -5.65 7.15 0.44
N ALA A 30 -6.17 7.49 -0.74
CA ALA A 30 -5.38 7.69 -1.95
C ALA A 30 -4.27 8.75 -1.76
N LYS A 31 -4.62 9.89 -1.14
CA LYS A 31 -3.65 10.94 -0.81
C LYS A 31 -2.62 10.47 0.22
N ALA A 32 -3.05 9.69 1.21
CA ALA A 32 -2.16 9.14 2.25
C ALA A 32 -1.14 8.15 1.68
N LEU A 33 -1.50 7.36 0.65
CA LEU A 33 -0.58 6.47 -0.07
C LEU A 33 0.52 7.23 -0.81
N ALA A 34 0.30 8.49 -1.18
CA ALA A 34 1.28 9.35 -1.85
C ALA A 34 2.03 10.29 -0.89
N ASP A 35 1.83 10.15 0.41
CA ASP A 35 2.33 11.09 1.42
C ASP A 35 3.77 10.76 1.90
N LEU A 36 4.18 11.33 3.04
CA LEU A 36 5.42 11.01 3.73
C LEU A 36 5.42 9.58 4.27
N GLU A 37 6.62 9.05 4.47
CA GLU A 37 6.87 7.64 4.76
C GLU A 37 6.04 7.10 5.94
N ASP A 38 5.95 7.85 7.02
CA ASP A 38 5.21 7.45 8.23
C ASP A 38 3.70 7.39 8.02
N VAL A 39 3.15 8.28 7.19
CA VAL A 39 1.75 8.27 6.78
C VAL A 39 1.49 7.15 5.77
N GLN A 40 2.42 6.92 4.82
CA GLN A 40 2.33 5.82 3.85
C GLN A 40 2.30 4.46 4.52
N LEU A 41 3.18 4.22 5.50
CA LEU A 41 3.20 2.98 6.27
C LEU A 41 1.83 2.68 6.89
N GLN A 42 1.19 3.72 7.44
CA GLN A 42 -0.13 3.59 8.03
C GLN A 42 -1.24 3.39 6.99
N ALA A 43 -1.13 4.06 5.84
CA ALA A 43 -2.03 3.87 4.71
C ALA A 43 -1.95 2.44 4.16
N HIS A 44 -0.73 1.87 4.03
CA HIS A 44 -0.54 0.48 3.60
C HIS A 44 -1.24 -0.50 4.55
N GLN A 45 -1.09 -0.30 5.87
CA GLN A 45 -1.78 -1.13 6.86
C GLN A 45 -3.30 -1.03 6.74
N ILE A 46 -3.84 0.18 6.55
CA ILE A 46 -5.28 0.38 6.33
C ILE A 46 -5.73 -0.35 5.05
N VAL A 47 -4.99 -0.27 3.95
CA VAL A 47 -5.30 -0.98 2.69
C VAL A 47 -5.33 -2.50 2.91
N VAL A 48 -4.35 -3.06 3.62
CA VAL A 48 -4.32 -4.50 3.94
C VAL A 48 -5.55 -4.90 4.76
N THR A 49 -5.88 -4.15 5.82
CA THR A 49 -7.05 -4.41 6.67
C THR A 49 -8.36 -4.28 5.87
N MET A 50 -8.49 -3.26 5.04
CA MET A 50 -9.66 -3.05 4.20
C MET A 50 -9.81 -4.12 3.12
N SER A 51 -8.71 -4.67 2.60
CA SER A 51 -8.76 -5.77 1.62
C SER A 51 -9.42 -7.02 2.21
N GLN A 52 -9.31 -7.23 3.52
CA GLN A 52 -9.92 -8.37 4.21
C GLN A 52 -11.37 -8.11 4.61
N ARG A 53 -11.72 -6.87 4.98
CA ARG A 53 -13.01 -6.55 5.65
C ARG A 53 -13.99 -5.75 4.79
N HIS A 54 -13.48 -4.95 3.86
CA HIS A 54 -14.24 -3.98 3.07
C HIS A 54 -13.73 -3.90 1.62
N PRO A 55 -13.60 -5.04 0.91
CA PRO A 55 -12.90 -5.11 -0.38
C PRO A 55 -13.57 -4.29 -1.49
N THR A 56 -14.90 -4.18 -1.47
CA THR A 56 -15.68 -3.48 -2.50
C THR A 56 -15.30 -2.00 -2.64
N TYR A 57 -14.99 -1.33 -1.53
CA TYR A 57 -14.56 0.07 -1.55
C TYR A 57 -13.19 0.25 -2.20
N LEU A 58 -12.26 -0.70 -1.97
CA LEU A 58 -10.93 -0.66 -2.60
C LEU A 58 -11.01 -0.96 -4.09
N VAL A 59 -11.89 -1.90 -4.49
CA VAL A 59 -12.13 -2.23 -5.91
C VAL A 59 -12.66 -1.00 -6.65
N ALA A 60 -13.64 -0.30 -6.06
CA ALA A 60 -14.23 0.90 -6.64
C ALA A 60 -13.23 2.08 -6.74
N ALA A 61 -12.25 2.15 -5.83
CA ALA A 61 -11.28 3.24 -5.76
C ALA A 61 -9.91 2.89 -6.38
N VAL A 62 -9.78 1.75 -7.08
CA VAL A 62 -8.47 1.26 -7.56
C VAL A 62 -7.73 2.28 -8.42
N ASP A 63 -8.44 3.03 -9.28
CA ASP A 63 -7.85 4.06 -10.15
C ASP A 63 -7.18 5.19 -9.37
N ASP A 64 -7.69 5.53 -8.19
CA ASP A 64 -7.14 6.58 -7.34
C ASP A 64 -5.84 6.14 -6.64
N PHE A 65 -5.66 4.82 -6.43
CA PHE A 65 -4.48 4.28 -5.73
C PHE A 65 -3.33 3.97 -6.67
N VAL A 66 -3.62 3.66 -7.93
CA VAL A 66 -2.61 3.31 -8.95
C VAL A 66 -1.46 4.34 -9.01
N PRO A 67 -1.69 5.67 -9.07
CA PRO A 67 -0.60 6.65 -9.16
C PRO A 67 0.38 6.59 -7.99
N ALA A 68 -0.12 6.34 -6.78
CA ALA A 68 0.70 6.24 -5.59
C ALA A 68 1.59 4.99 -5.63
N PHE A 69 1.03 3.83 -5.98
CA PHE A 69 1.81 2.60 -6.13
C PHE A 69 2.78 2.67 -7.31
N GLU A 70 2.38 3.24 -8.45
CA GLU A 70 3.27 3.48 -9.59
C GLU A 70 4.50 4.27 -9.15
N THR A 71 4.29 5.40 -8.47
CA THR A 71 5.37 6.26 -7.97
C THR A 71 6.27 5.54 -6.98
N MET A 72 5.69 4.74 -6.07
CA MET A 72 6.43 3.99 -5.06
C MET A 72 7.41 2.98 -5.69
N PHE A 73 6.96 2.22 -6.68
CA PHE A 73 7.73 1.14 -7.30
C PHE A 73 8.62 1.59 -8.47
N MET A 74 8.69 2.89 -8.77
CA MET A 74 9.66 3.44 -9.72
C MET A 74 11.10 3.28 -9.20
N ASP A 75 12.02 2.91 -10.09
CA ASP A 75 13.45 2.77 -9.77
C ASP A 75 14.04 4.01 -9.11
N LYS A 76 13.67 5.19 -9.61
CA LYS A 76 14.14 6.47 -9.05
C LYS A 76 13.72 6.63 -7.60
N THR A 77 12.49 6.24 -7.25
CA THR A 77 11.95 6.33 -5.89
C THR A 77 12.65 5.34 -4.97
N ILE A 78 12.77 4.08 -5.41
CA ILE A 78 13.47 3.04 -4.64
C ILE A 78 14.93 3.42 -4.40
N LYS A 79 15.66 3.82 -5.45
CA LYS A 79 17.05 4.28 -5.34
C LYS A 79 17.16 5.48 -4.40
N ARG A 80 16.29 6.48 -4.50
CA ARG A 80 16.28 7.62 -3.57
C ARG A 80 16.05 7.18 -2.12
N LYS A 81 15.22 6.16 -1.91
CA LYS A 81 14.87 5.65 -0.58
C LYS A 81 15.95 4.75 0.04
N THR A 82 16.80 4.11 -0.76
CA THR A 82 17.83 3.17 -0.28
C THR A 82 19.26 3.68 -0.46
N ALA A 83 19.51 4.63 -1.36
CA ALA A 83 20.84 5.13 -1.64
C ALA A 83 21.49 5.73 -0.39
N ASN A 84 22.76 5.39 -0.18
CA ASN A 84 23.60 5.86 0.92
C ASN A 84 23.08 5.51 2.33
N LYS A 85 22.05 4.68 2.46
CA LYS A 85 21.57 4.17 3.75
C LYS A 85 22.31 2.89 4.11
N THR A 86 22.65 2.74 5.38
CA THR A 86 23.31 1.54 5.91
C THR A 86 22.66 1.11 7.21
N GLY A 87 22.87 -0.15 7.61
CA GLY A 87 22.34 -0.71 8.85
C GLY A 87 20.84 -0.46 9.04
N THR A 88 20.47 0.09 10.20
CA THR A 88 19.07 0.34 10.59
C THR A 88 18.29 1.21 9.60
N GLU A 89 18.93 2.18 8.95
CA GLU A 89 18.25 3.06 8.00
C GLU A 89 17.86 2.33 6.72
N LEU A 90 18.73 1.43 6.26
CA LEU A 90 18.46 0.59 5.11
C LEU A 90 17.36 -0.42 5.41
N GLU A 91 17.37 -1.02 6.61
CA GLU A 91 16.31 -1.95 7.03
C GLU A 91 14.95 -1.26 7.12
N ARG A 92 14.86 -0.02 7.64
CA ARG A 92 13.61 0.76 7.62
C ARG A 92 13.14 1.04 6.19
N ALA A 93 14.05 1.36 5.28
CA ALA A 93 13.71 1.58 3.88
C ALA A 93 13.18 0.30 3.21
N LYS A 94 13.79 -0.86 3.48
CA LYS A 94 13.30 -2.16 3.00
C LYS A 94 11.94 -2.50 3.60
N GLU A 95 11.71 -2.22 4.88
CA GLU A 95 10.42 -2.44 5.53
C GLU A 95 9.32 -1.56 4.91
N TRP A 96 9.63 -0.31 4.58
CA TRP A 96 8.72 0.54 3.82
C TRP A 96 8.36 -0.08 2.46
N ILE A 97 9.34 -0.60 1.72
CA ILE A 97 9.08 -1.30 0.44
C ILE A 97 8.19 -2.53 0.66
N LYS A 98 8.53 -3.40 1.63
CA LYS A 98 7.73 -4.59 1.98
C LYS A 98 6.30 -4.22 2.35
N SER A 99 6.08 -3.15 3.11
CA SER A 99 4.73 -2.70 3.46
C SER A 99 3.88 -2.32 2.24
N GLY A 100 4.48 -1.67 1.24
CA GLY A 100 3.81 -1.38 -0.02
C GLY A 100 3.54 -2.65 -0.84
N LEU A 101 4.49 -3.60 -0.87
CA LEU A 101 4.28 -4.90 -1.51
C LEU A 101 3.13 -5.67 -0.86
N ARG A 102 3.04 -5.69 0.49
CA ARG A 102 1.91 -6.27 1.22
C ARG A 102 0.58 -5.66 0.79
N ALA A 103 0.51 -4.33 0.71
CA ALA A 103 -0.70 -3.63 0.29
C ALA A 103 -1.07 -3.93 -1.18
N LEU A 104 -0.10 -3.87 -2.10
CA LEU A 104 -0.30 -4.19 -3.51
C LEU A 104 -0.79 -5.63 -3.71
N LEU A 105 -0.16 -6.59 -3.02
CA LEU A 105 -0.51 -8.01 -3.11
C LEU A 105 -1.89 -8.28 -2.51
N ALA A 106 -2.22 -7.66 -1.37
CA ALA A 106 -3.54 -7.77 -0.75
C ALA A 106 -4.64 -7.30 -1.72
N MET A 107 -4.44 -6.15 -2.38
CA MET A 107 -5.36 -5.65 -3.39
C MET A 107 -5.42 -6.54 -4.64
N SER A 108 -4.29 -7.10 -5.09
CA SER A 108 -4.25 -7.95 -6.29
C SER A 108 -5.08 -9.23 -6.19
N ARG A 109 -5.46 -9.62 -4.97
CA ARG A 109 -6.28 -10.80 -4.68
C ARG A 109 -7.78 -10.48 -4.62
N LEU A 110 -8.15 -9.20 -4.69
CA LEU A 110 -9.55 -8.80 -4.66
C LEU A 110 -10.22 -9.09 -6.01
N GLU A 111 -11.40 -9.68 -5.97
CA GLU A 111 -12.19 -9.93 -7.15
C GLU A 111 -12.50 -8.61 -7.89
N GLY A 112 -12.27 -8.59 -9.20
CA GLY A 112 -12.52 -7.42 -10.05
C GLY A 112 -11.42 -6.35 -10.06
N VAL A 113 -10.47 -6.33 -9.12
CA VAL A 113 -9.38 -5.32 -9.11
C VAL A 113 -8.47 -5.44 -10.33
N LEU A 114 -8.14 -6.67 -10.75
CA LEU A 114 -7.28 -6.90 -11.91
C LEU A 114 -7.95 -6.57 -13.26
N ASN A 115 -9.26 -6.29 -13.30
CA ASN A 115 -9.92 -5.78 -14.50
C ASN A 115 -9.46 -4.36 -14.85
N ASN A 116 -8.92 -3.62 -13.86
CA ASN A 116 -8.24 -2.37 -14.11
C ASN A 116 -6.89 -2.64 -14.78
N ARG A 117 -6.75 -2.22 -16.05
CA ARG A 117 -5.55 -2.47 -16.87
C ARG A 117 -4.28 -1.85 -16.30
N ARG A 118 -4.38 -0.66 -15.69
CA ARG A 118 -3.20 0.01 -15.11
C ARG A 118 -2.73 -0.73 -13.87
N PHE A 119 -3.66 -1.13 -13.02
CA PHE A 119 -3.34 -1.88 -11.81
C PHE A 119 -2.78 -3.28 -12.12
N SER A 120 -3.39 -4.03 -13.04
CA SER A 120 -2.85 -5.34 -13.46
C SER A 120 -1.44 -5.22 -14.05
N THR A 121 -1.22 -4.27 -14.97
CA THR A 121 0.11 -4.00 -15.53
C THR A 121 1.14 -3.65 -14.45
N LEU A 122 0.73 -2.88 -13.44
CA LEU A 122 1.57 -2.53 -12.30
C LEU A 122 1.95 -3.77 -11.47
N VAL A 123 0.98 -4.63 -11.16
CA VAL A 123 1.21 -5.88 -10.41
C VAL A 123 2.17 -6.79 -11.17
N ASP A 124 1.94 -6.99 -12.46
CA ASP A 124 2.79 -7.84 -13.31
C ASP A 124 4.22 -7.30 -13.38
N ARG A 125 4.37 -5.99 -13.57
CA ARG A 125 5.68 -5.33 -13.55
C ARG A 125 6.40 -5.54 -12.23
N VAL A 126 5.72 -5.35 -11.10
CA VAL A 126 6.34 -5.51 -9.77
C VAL A 126 6.70 -6.97 -9.50
N LYS A 127 5.84 -7.93 -9.85
CA LYS A 127 6.09 -9.37 -9.66
C LYS A 127 7.18 -9.92 -10.59
N GLY A 128 7.30 -9.38 -11.80
CA GLY A 128 8.30 -9.78 -12.78
C GLY A 128 9.67 -9.14 -12.57
N ASP A 129 9.78 -8.12 -11.74
CA ASP A 129 11.04 -7.42 -11.49
C ASP A 129 11.90 -8.15 -10.45
N GLN A 130 13.07 -8.64 -10.88
CA GLN A 130 14.01 -9.38 -10.04
C GLN A 130 14.43 -8.62 -8.78
N LYS A 131 14.42 -7.28 -8.79
CA LYS A 131 14.83 -6.48 -7.63
C LYS A 131 13.87 -6.63 -6.46
N PHE A 132 12.59 -6.91 -6.72
CA PHE A 132 11.58 -7.09 -5.69
C PHE A 132 11.45 -8.53 -5.25
N ARG A 133 12.01 -9.49 -6.01
CA ARG A 133 11.84 -10.92 -5.76
C ARG A 133 12.15 -11.34 -4.32
N PRO A 134 13.30 -10.97 -3.71
CA PRO A 134 13.59 -11.35 -2.34
C PRO A 134 12.59 -10.79 -1.31
N MET A 135 12.06 -9.60 -1.57
CA MET A 135 11.07 -8.96 -0.69
C MET A 135 9.66 -9.53 -0.90
N LEU A 136 9.33 -9.94 -2.13
CA LEU A 136 8.09 -10.63 -2.45
C LEU A 136 8.05 -11.99 -1.75
N ASP A 137 9.11 -12.78 -1.88
CA ASP A 137 9.23 -14.09 -1.22
C ASP A 137 9.09 -13.92 0.32
N ALA A 138 9.82 -12.96 0.91
CA ALA A 138 9.71 -12.68 2.35
C ALA A 138 8.31 -12.25 2.80
N VAL A 139 7.59 -11.45 2.00
CA VAL A 139 6.22 -11.02 2.31
C VAL A 139 5.22 -12.17 2.18
N GLU A 140 5.47 -13.12 1.28
CA GLU A 140 4.64 -14.31 1.13
C GLU A 140 4.84 -15.32 2.27
N ASP A 141 6.08 -15.43 2.79
CA ASP A 141 6.45 -16.30 3.92
C ASP A 141 5.96 -15.78 5.30
N GLU A 142 5.70 -14.48 5.44
CA GLU A 142 5.16 -13.87 6.67
C GLU A 142 3.67 -14.20 6.95
N ARG A 143 3.03 -15.02 6.08
CA ARG A 143 1.61 -15.37 6.14
C ARG A 143 1.37 -16.76 6.71
#